data_AF-A0A5E4G840-F1
#
_entry.id   AF-A0A5E4G840-F1
#
_cell.length_a   1.000
_cell.length_b   1.000
_cell.length_c   1.000
_cell.angle_alpha   90.00
_cell.angle_beta   90.00
_cell.angle_gamma   90.00
#
_symmetry.space_group_name_H-M   'P 1'
#
loop_
_entity.id
_entity.type
_entity.pdbx_description
1 polymer ?
#
loop_
_entity_poly.entity_id
_entity_poly.type
_entity_poly.pdbx_seq_one_letter_code
_entity_poly.pdbx_strand_id
1 'polypeptide(L)'
;MTNDSDSSSLIRLNIGGKKFCTTIDTLTQREPDSMLAAMFSGRHTLCQDPEKGYVFLDRDGKHFRHILNWLRDGVVPTLKDSKYTEVLREAEYYQLLGLIDGIHAILNKKKEDEELDTELTRTDIIKCIQSDRVRFRGVNLSGLDLSKLDLSFVDFSYACLRNVFFSRANLHCAKFKDVDAEGANFHNATLREEDVNLLGQISVELCWLELIFRVQIYKMLA
;
A
#
# COMPACT_ATOMS: atom_id res chain seq x y z
N MET A 1 27.64 20.78 -49.14
CA MET A 1 26.22 20.49 -48.85
C MET A 1 26.01 19.05 -49.27
N THR A 2 25.76 18.04 -48.44
CA THR A 2 25.44 17.83 -47.02
C THR A 2 25.88 16.37 -46.72
N ASN A 3 26.39 16.00 -45.55
CA ASN A 3 25.57 15.57 -44.41
C ASN A 3 26.49 15.50 -43.17
N ASP A 4 26.44 16.53 -42.33
CA ASP A 4 26.78 16.40 -40.91
C ASP A 4 25.54 15.82 -40.22
N SER A 5 25.56 14.53 -39.94
CA SER A 5 24.63 13.91 -39.01
C SER A 5 25.31 12.68 -38.41
N ASP A 6 25.29 12.62 -37.08
CA ASP A 6 25.34 11.39 -36.28
C ASP A 6 26.64 11.07 -35.53
N SER A 7 27.14 12.03 -34.74
CA SER A 7 27.85 11.67 -33.51
C SER A 7 27.25 12.44 -32.34
N SER A 8 26.42 11.77 -31.55
CA SER A 8 26.00 12.26 -30.24
C SER A 8 27.24 12.60 -29.42
N SER A 9 27.54 13.90 -29.25
CA SER A 9 28.81 14.35 -28.67
C SER A 9 29.01 13.73 -27.28
N LEU A 10 30.07 12.94 -27.14
CA LEU A 10 30.47 12.34 -25.87
C LEU A 10 30.79 13.44 -24.85
N ILE A 11 30.38 13.21 -23.61
CA ILE A 11 30.63 14.11 -22.50
C ILE A 11 31.12 13.35 -21.26
N ARG A 12 32.10 13.96 -20.59
CA ARG A 12 32.70 13.46 -19.36
C ARG A 12 32.21 14.28 -18.18
N LEU A 13 31.67 13.60 -17.18
CA LEU A 13 31.08 14.21 -15.98
C LEU A 13 31.88 13.82 -14.74
N ASN A 14 32.07 14.76 -13.83
CA ASN A 14 32.63 14.53 -12.51
C ASN A 14 31.61 14.97 -11.45
N ILE A 15 30.92 14.00 -10.84
CA ILE A 15 29.86 14.22 -9.86
C ILE A 15 30.44 13.99 -8.46
N GLY A 16 30.83 15.07 -7.78
CA GLY A 16 31.41 15.01 -6.43
C GLY A 16 32.63 14.10 -6.31
N GLY A 17 33.45 14.02 -7.36
CA GLY A 17 34.63 13.15 -7.44
C GLY A 17 34.41 11.84 -8.19
N LYS A 18 33.17 11.44 -8.48
CA LYS A 18 32.87 10.23 -9.27
C LYS A 18 32.78 10.56 -10.76
N LYS A 19 33.56 9.84 -11.57
CA LYS A 19 33.69 10.09 -13.00
C LYS A 19 32.72 9.23 -13.81
N PHE A 20 32.02 9.86 -14.74
CA PHE A 20 31.09 9.21 -15.67
C PHE A 20 31.35 9.67 -17.10
N CYS A 21 30.93 8.85 -18.05
CA CYS A 21 30.95 9.17 -19.48
C CYS A 21 29.60 8.81 -20.08
N THR A 22 29.04 9.71 -20.88
CA THR A 22 27.75 9.53 -21.56
C THR A 22 27.69 10.43 -22.80
N THR A 23 26.54 10.56 -23.45
CA THR A 23 26.33 11.53 -24.54
C THR A 23 25.45 12.70 -24.11
N ILE A 24 25.53 13.83 -24.83
CA ILE A 24 24.60 14.96 -24.64
C ILE A 24 23.15 14.50 -24.79
N ASP A 25 22.84 13.70 -25.81
CA ASP A 25 21.49 13.20 -26.05
C ASP A 25 20.91 12.44 -24.85
N THR A 26 21.75 11.65 -24.17
CA THR A 26 21.33 10.96 -22.94
C THR A 26 20.85 11.96 -21.88
N LEU A 27 21.51 13.11 -21.76
CA LEU A 27 21.22 14.10 -20.73
C LEU A 27 20.06 15.04 -21.12
N THR A 28 19.70 15.12 -22.40
CA THR A 28 18.76 16.12 -22.93
C THR A 28 17.47 15.55 -23.49
N GLN A 29 17.45 14.31 -24.00
CA GLN A 29 16.30 13.81 -24.78
C GLN A 29 15.13 13.34 -23.92
N ARG A 30 15.40 12.61 -22.83
CA ARG A 30 14.32 11.95 -22.06
C ARG A 30 13.47 12.92 -21.25
N GLU A 31 14.12 13.88 -20.61
CA GLU A 31 13.47 14.87 -19.75
C GLU A 31 13.98 16.27 -20.15
N PRO A 32 13.43 16.86 -21.23
CA PRO A 32 13.94 18.12 -21.79
C PRO A 32 13.83 19.32 -20.84
N ASP A 33 12.90 19.25 -19.88
CA ASP A 33 12.66 20.29 -18.88
C ASP A 33 13.53 20.11 -17.62
N SER A 34 14.39 19.08 -17.58
CA SER A 34 15.27 18.83 -16.44
C SER A 34 16.42 19.84 -16.35
N MET A 35 17.00 19.94 -15.14
CA MET A 35 18.21 20.73 -14.92
C MET A 35 19.37 20.24 -15.81
N LEU A 36 19.51 18.92 -15.97
CA LEU A 36 20.55 18.34 -16.84
C LEU A 36 20.32 18.76 -18.29
N ALA A 37 19.09 18.64 -18.80
CA ALA A 37 18.78 19.07 -20.16
C ALA A 37 19.06 20.56 -20.36
N ALA A 38 18.71 21.42 -19.40
CA ALA A 38 19.01 22.85 -19.44
C ALA A 38 20.52 23.12 -19.47
N MET A 39 21.30 22.48 -18.59
CA MET A 39 22.76 22.61 -18.51
C MET A 39 23.45 22.19 -19.81
N PHE A 40 22.99 21.10 -20.43
CA PHE A 40 23.62 20.52 -21.61
C PHE A 40 22.90 20.88 -22.93
N SER A 41 21.95 21.83 -22.90
CA SER A 41 21.24 22.34 -24.10
C SER A 41 22.11 23.16 -25.07
N GLY A 42 23.37 23.43 -24.71
CA GLY A 42 24.27 24.32 -25.46
C GLY A 42 24.04 25.80 -25.20
N ARG A 43 23.01 26.18 -24.42
CA ARG A 43 22.71 27.58 -24.06
C ARG A 43 23.50 28.10 -22.86
N HIS A 44 24.15 27.22 -22.11
CA HIS A 44 24.90 27.57 -20.90
C HIS A 44 26.38 27.23 -21.09
N THR A 45 27.26 28.15 -20.69
CA THR A 45 28.70 27.88 -20.63
C THR A 45 28.99 27.02 -19.41
N LEU A 46 29.44 25.78 -19.66
CA LEU A 46 29.82 24.85 -18.59
C LEU A 46 31.30 24.97 -18.27
N CYS A 47 31.63 25.05 -16.99
CA CYS A 47 33.02 24.99 -16.54
C CYS A 47 33.55 23.55 -16.74
N GLN A 48 34.55 23.41 -17.59
CA GLN A 48 35.21 22.14 -17.88
C GLN A 48 36.65 22.17 -17.36
N ASP A 49 37.11 21.03 -16.84
CA ASP A 49 38.53 20.80 -16.55
C ASP A 49 39.35 21.00 -17.86
N PRO A 50 40.30 21.96 -17.90
CA PRO A 50 41.04 22.29 -19.12
C PRO A 50 41.91 21.15 -19.66
N GLU A 51 42.36 20.24 -18.80
CA GLU A 51 43.25 19.14 -19.20
C GLU A 51 42.47 17.89 -19.63
N LYS A 52 41.40 17.57 -18.91
CA LYS A 52 40.70 16.27 -19.02
C LYS A 52 39.30 16.40 -19.62
N GLY A 53 38.76 17.62 -19.71
CA GLY A 53 37.45 17.92 -20.29
C GLY A 53 36.28 17.39 -19.47
N TYR A 54 36.42 17.27 -18.15
CA TYR A 54 35.31 16.89 -17.26
C TYR A 54 34.48 18.11 -16.89
N VAL A 55 33.16 18.01 -17.04
CA VAL A 55 32.22 18.95 -16.41
C VAL A 55 32.03 18.54 -14.96
N PHE A 56 32.31 19.44 -14.02
CA PHE A 56 32.16 19.17 -12.59
C PHE A 56 30.77 19.58 -12.08
N LEU A 57 30.17 18.70 -11.28
CA LEU A 57 28.92 18.92 -10.56
C LEU A 57 29.17 18.60 -9.09
N ASP A 58 28.94 19.58 -8.22
CA ASP A 58 29.15 19.45 -6.78
C ASP A 58 27.97 18.74 -6.10
N ARG A 59 27.82 17.44 -6.38
CA ARG A 59 26.74 16.56 -5.90
C ARG A 59 27.27 15.19 -5.51
N ASP A 60 26.50 14.43 -4.74
CA ASP A 60 26.90 13.06 -4.38
C ASP A 60 26.78 12.12 -5.59
N GLY A 61 27.93 11.73 -6.15
CA GLY A 61 27.99 10.79 -7.27
C GLY A 61 27.57 9.35 -6.92
N LYS A 62 27.32 9.00 -5.65
CA LYS A 62 27.00 7.64 -5.20
C LYS A 62 25.89 6.97 -6.01
N HIS A 63 24.81 7.69 -6.29
CA HIS A 63 23.63 7.16 -6.98
C HIS A 63 23.48 7.64 -8.41
N PHE A 64 24.40 8.44 -8.91
CA PHE A 64 24.30 9.02 -10.24
C PHE A 64 24.23 7.96 -11.37
N ARG A 65 24.75 6.75 -11.13
CA ARG A 65 24.56 5.62 -12.06
C ARG A 65 23.08 5.29 -12.34
N HIS A 66 22.22 5.45 -11.34
CA HIS A 66 20.79 5.17 -11.45
C HIS A 66 20.08 6.25 -12.26
N ILE A 67 20.48 7.51 -12.04
CA ILE A 67 20.05 8.65 -12.85
C ILE A 67 20.42 8.43 -14.32
N LEU A 68 21.68 8.08 -14.60
CA LEU A 68 22.14 7.84 -15.97
C LEU A 68 21.44 6.67 -16.65
N ASN A 69 21.24 5.55 -15.95
CA ASN A 69 20.56 4.41 -16.54
C ASN A 69 19.11 4.75 -16.87
N TRP A 70 18.39 5.40 -15.95
CA TRP A 70 17.03 5.85 -16.21
C TRP A 70 16.97 6.83 -17.40
N LEU A 71 17.92 7.77 -17.51
CA LEU A 71 18.01 8.65 -18.68
C LEU A 71 18.21 7.87 -20.00
N ARG A 72 18.96 6.77 -19.98
CA ARG A 72 19.21 5.92 -21.15
C ARG A 72 17.98 5.09 -21.53
N ASP A 73 17.52 4.23 -20.64
CA ASP A 73 16.52 3.18 -20.93
C ASP A 73 15.12 3.48 -20.40
N GLY A 74 14.96 4.46 -19.51
CA GLY A 74 13.69 4.82 -18.88
C GLY A 74 13.26 3.89 -17.74
N VAL A 75 14.08 2.90 -17.40
CA VAL A 75 13.75 1.91 -16.38
C VAL A 75 14.03 2.49 -15.01
N VAL A 76 12.99 2.58 -14.18
CA VAL A 76 13.11 3.02 -12.78
C VAL A 76 13.97 2.00 -12.02
N PRO A 77 15.00 2.42 -11.27
CA PRO A 77 15.93 1.50 -10.64
C PRO A 77 15.25 0.65 -9.56
N THR A 78 15.47 -0.67 -9.60
CA THR A 78 15.03 -1.55 -8.51
C THR A 78 16.02 -1.51 -7.35
N LEU A 79 15.58 -0.98 -6.21
CA LEU A 79 16.41 -0.77 -5.02
C LEU A 79 15.73 -1.28 -3.74
N LYS A 80 16.52 -1.39 -2.66
CA LYS A 80 15.98 -1.52 -1.29
C LYS A 80 15.34 -0.21 -0.86
N ASP A 81 14.32 -0.26 0.00
CA ASP A 81 13.49 0.91 0.32
C ASP A 81 14.29 2.07 0.91
N SER A 82 15.27 1.77 1.76
CA SER A 82 16.18 2.76 2.35
C SER A 82 17.05 3.50 1.32
N LYS A 83 17.18 2.99 0.08
CA LYS A 83 17.98 3.62 -0.99
C LYS A 83 17.15 4.50 -1.91
N TYR A 84 15.83 4.31 -2.01
CA TYR A 84 15.00 5.19 -2.84
C TYR A 84 15.04 6.63 -2.35
N THR A 85 15.07 6.88 -1.04
CA THR A 85 15.20 8.24 -0.49
C THR A 85 16.50 8.92 -0.93
N GLU A 86 17.61 8.18 -1.02
CA GLU A 86 18.89 8.73 -1.48
C GLU A 86 18.85 9.06 -2.98
N VAL A 87 18.19 8.25 -3.81
CA VAL A 87 18.03 8.51 -5.25
C VAL A 87 17.03 9.65 -5.51
N LEU A 88 15.93 9.71 -4.77
CA LEU A 88 14.92 10.76 -4.88
C LEU A 88 15.53 12.15 -4.67
N ARG A 89 16.40 12.32 -3.68
CA ARG A 89 17.09 13.60 -3.44
C ARG A 89 17.91 14.08 -4.65
N GLU A 90 18.56 13.16 -5.35
CA GLU A 90 19.30 13.51 -6.57
C GLU A 90 18.35 13.73 -7.76
N ALA A 91 17.29 12.92 -7.89
CA ALA A 91 16.28 13.12 -8.94
C ALA A 91 15.56 14.48 -8.80
N GLU A 92 15.24 14.90 -7.58
CA GLU A 92 14.70 16.22 -7.25
C GLU A 92 15.69 17.33 -7.62
N TYR A 93 16.97 17.19 -7.24
CA TYR A 93 18.00 18.17 -7.58
C TYR A 93 18.14 18.35 -9.10
N TYR A 94 18.19 17.25 -9.85
CA TYR A 94 18.28 17.28 -11.31
C TYR A 94 16.94 17.58 -12.00
N GLN A 95 15.84 17.71 -11.25
CA GLN A 95 14.48 17.98 -11.74
C GLN A 95 13.99 16.92 -12.74
N LEU A 96 14.15 15.64 -12.38
CA LEU A 96 13.75 14.49 -13.19
C LEU A 96 12.38 13.98 -12.75
N LEU A 97 11.33 14.74 -13.10
CA LEU A 97 9.95 14.48 -12.63
C LEU A 97 9.48 13.07 -12.99
N GLY A 98 9.77 12.57 -14.19
CA GLY A 98 9.38 11.22 -14.59
C GLY A 98 10.03 10.12 -13.74
N LEU A 99 11.27 10.34 -13.27
CA LEU A 99 11.93 9.41 -12.35
C LEU A 99 11.32 9.48 -10.95
N ILE A 100 11.02 10.68 -10.46
CA ILE A 100 10.38 10.90 -9.15
C ILE A 100 9.03 10.18 -9.12
N ASP A 101 8.19 10.40 -10.12
CA ASP A 101 6.87 9.76 -10.24
C ASP A 101 6.99 8.25 -10.36
N GLY A 102 7.95 7.76 -11.16
CA GLY A 102 8.24 6.33 -11.30
C GLY A 102 8.64 5.67 -9.98
N ILE A 103 9.49 6.32 -9.17
CA ILE A 103 9.87 5.82 -7.85
C ILE A 103 8.67 5.83 -6.89
N HIS A 104 7.89 6.91 -6.86
CA HIS A 104 6.69 7.00 -6.02
C HIS A 104 5.67 5.92 -6.37
N ALA A 105 5.47 5.62 -7.66
CA ALA A 105 4.59 4.54 -8.09
C ALA A 105 5.03 3.17 -7.56
N ILE A 106 6.34 2.87 -7.59
CA ILE A 106 6.87 1.62 -7.02
C ILE A 106 6.66 1.56 -5.51
N LEU A 107 6.94 2.67 -4.80
CA LEU A 107 6.79 2.72 -3.34
C LEU A 107 5.34 2.61 -2.90
N ASN A 108 4.40 3.21 -3.64
CA ASN A 108 2.98 3.11 -3.36
C ASN A 108 2.45 1.70 -3.66
N LYS A 109 2.86 1.10 -4.78
CA LYS A 109 2.49 -0.28 -5.11
C LYS A 109 2.94 -1.27 -4.03
N LYS A 110 4.15 -1.10 -3.49
CA LYS A 110 4.62 -1.92 -2.37
C LYS A 110 3.77 -1.76 -1.11
N LYS A 111 3.30 -0.55 -0.81
CA LYS A 111 2.38 -0.32 0.31
C LYS A 111 1.02 -0.98 0.09
N GLU A 112 0.51 -0.93 -1.14
CA GLU A 112 -0.74 -1.62 -1.50
C GLU A 112 -0.59 -3.15 -1.39
N ASP A 113 0.52 -3.71 -1.86
CA ASP A 113 0.82 -5.15 -1.75
C ASP A 113 1.01 -5.57 -0.27
N GLU A 114 1.59 -4.71 0.58
CA GLU A 114 1.70 -4.95 2.03
C GLU A 114 0.36 -4.78 2.77
N GLU A 115 -0.51 -3.85 2.35
CA GLU A 115 -1.86 -3.66 2.91
C GLU A 115 -2.82 -4.79 2.51
N LEU A 116 -2.65 -5.39 1.33
CA LEU A 116 -3.45 -6.53 0.85
C LEU A 116 -3.19 -7.84 1.62
N ASP A 117 -2.07 -7.94 2.35
CA ASP A 117 -1.72 -9.08 3.21
C ASP A 117 -2.05 -8.85 4.70
N THR A 118 -2.65 -7.71 5.06
CA THR A 118 -3.09 -7.49 6.43
C THR A 118 -4.44 -8.18 6.69
N GLU A 119 -4.45 -9.12 7.65
CA GLU A 119 -5.68 -9.63 8.23
C GLU A 119 -6.60 -8.45 8.58
N LEU A 120 -7.86 -8.49 8.13
CA LEU A 120 -8.84 -7.43 8.34
C LEU A 120 -8.79 -6.98 9.80
N THR A 121 -8.53 -5.71 10.12
CA THR A 121 -8.41 -5.30 11.52
C THR A 121 -9.75 -4.90 12.12
N ARG A 122 -9.87 -4.90 13.45
CA ARG A 122 -11.03 -4.34 14.16
C ARG A 122 -11.32 -2.88 13.73
N THR A 123 -10.28 -2.10 13.40
CA THR A 123 -10.42 -0.72 12.93
C THR A 123 -11.08 -0.65 11.55
N ASP A 124 -10.73 -1.57 10.65
CA ASP A 124 -11.32 -1.63 9.31
C ASP A 124 -12.79 -2.02 9.39
N ILE A 125 -13.14 -2.94 10.29
CA ILE A 125 -14.54 -3.27 10.60
C ILE A 125 -15.32 -2.03 11.07
N ILE A 126 -14.77 -1.24 11.99
CA ILE A 126 -15.41 -0.03 12.50
C ILE A 126 -15.65 0.98 11.37
N LYS A 127 -14.67 1.19 10.48
CA LYS A 127 -14.82 2.09 9.31
C LYS A 127 -15.90 1.59 8.36
N CYS A 128 -15.96 0.29 8.10
CA CYS A 128 -17.00 -0.30 7.25
C CYS A 128 -18.39 -0.07 7.83
N ILE A 129 -18.57 -0.29 9.14
CA ILE A 129 -19.84 -0.06 9.83
C ILE A 129 -20.27 1.41 9.73
N GLN A 130 -19.35 2.35 9.88
CA GLN A 130 -19.63 3.79 9.83
C GLN A 130 -19.94 4.35 8.43
N SER A 131 -19.69 3.58 7.36
CA SER A 131 -19.83 4.06 5.97
C SER A 131 -21.09 3.56 5.25
N ASP A 132 -22.07 3.02 5.98
CA ASP A 132 -23.37 2.51 5.49
C ASP A 132 -23.29 1.44 4.38
N ARG A 133 -22.11 0.85 4.15
CA ARG A 133 -21.87 -0.20 3.16
C ARG A 133 -21.38 -1.49 3.82
N VAL A 134 -22.21 -2.12 4.66
CA VAL A 134 -21.77 -3.33 5.37
C VAL A 134 -22.35 -4.60 4.74
N ARG A 135 -21.49 -5.37 4.06
CA ARG A 135 -21.73 -6.78 3.76
C ARG A 135 -20.43 -7.55 4.00
N PHE A 136 -20.32 -8.23 5.13
CA PHE A 136 -19.20 -9.14 5.43
C PHE A 136 -19.47 -10.56 4.90
N ARG A 137 -20.28 -10.66 3.84
CA ARG A 137 -20.65 -11.92 3.22
C ARG A 137 -19.40 -12.57 2.62
N GLY A 138 -19.08 -13.81 3.02
CA GLY A 138 -17.92 -14.54 2.49
C GLY A 138 -16.56 -14.09 3.02
N VAL A 139 -16.52 -13.19 4.01
CA VAL A 139 -15.26 -12.62 4.53
C VAL A 139 -14.68 -13.53 5.62
N ASN A 140 -13.36 -13.65 5.69
CA ASN A 140 -12.68 -14.26 6.82
C ASN A 140 -12.43 -13.20 7.91
N LEU A 141 -13.06 -13.40 9.07
CA LEU A 141 -12.94 -12.54 10.26
C LEU A 141 -12.31 -13.29 11.43
N SER A 142 -11.74 -14.48 11.20
CA SER A 142 -11.28 -15.36 12.26
C SER A 142 -10.33 -14.68 13.25
N GLY A 143 -10.52 -14.94 14.55
CA GLY A 143 -9.69 -14.41 15.63
C GLY A 143 -9.95 -12.95 16.01
N LEU A 144 -10.82 -12.23 15.27
CA LEU A 144 -11.07 -10.83 15.56
C LEU A 144 -11.84 -10.59 16.85
N ASP A 145 -11.47 -9.53 17.56
CA ASP A 145 -12.30 -8.98 18.63
C ASP A 145 -13.30 -7.98 18.05
N LEU A 146 -14.58 -8.36 17.99
CA LEU A 146 -15.73 -7.55 17.59
C LEU A 146 -16.65 -7.21 18.78
N SER A 147 -16.15 -7.37 20.01
CA SER A 147 -16.89 -7.11 21.24
C SER A 147 -17.40 -5.67 21.31
N LYS A 148 -18.59 -5.48 21.88
CA LYS A 148 -19.24 -4.16 22.10
C LYS A 148 -19.56 -3.34 20.83
N LEU A 149 -19.37 -3.89 19.63
CA LEU A 149 -19.73 -3.20 18.40
C LEU A 149 -21.24 -3.27 18.14
N ASP A 150 -21.77 -2.24 17.49
CA ASP A 150 -23.09 -2.32 16.87
C ASP A 150 -22.96 -2.95 15.48
N LEU A 151 -23.42 -4.19 15.39
CA LEU A 151 -23.40 -5.03 14.21
C LEU A 151 -24.83 -5.40 13.80
N SER A 152 -25.80 -4.58 14.20
CA SER A 152 -27.19 -4.80 13.82
C SER A 152 -27.35 -4.71 12.30
N PHE A 153 -28.23 -5.56 11.75
CA PHE A 153 -28.51 -5.66 10.30
C PHE A 153 -27.35 -6.13 9.40
N VAL A 154 -26.17 -6.42 9.96
CA VAL A 154 -25.00 -6.84 9.20
C VAL A 154 -25.17 -8.24 8.60
N ASP A 155 -24.80 -8.42 7.33
CA ASP A 155 -24.80 -9.72 6.67
C ASP A 155 -23.43 -10.42 6.79
N PHE A 156 -23.35 -11.46 7.63
CA PHE A 156 -22.21 -12.36 7.80
C PHE A 156 -22.38 -13.71 7.07
N SER A 157 -23.34 -13.82 6.15
CA SER A 157 -23.58 -15.10 5.48
C SER A 157 -22.31 -15.60 4.76
N TYR A 158 -22.00 -16.88 4.81
CA TYR A 158 -20.80 -17.49 4.22
C TYR A 158 -19.46 -17.02 4.80
N ALA A 159 -19.47 -16.23 5.88
CA ALA A 159 -18.23 -15.75 6.52
C ALA A 159 -17.53 -16.85 7.34
N CYS A 160 -16.22 -16.70 7.54
CA CYS A 160 -15.45 -17.49 8.50
C CYS A 160 -15.24 -16.66 9.77
N LEU A 161 -15.91 -17.05 10.86
CA LEU A 161 -15.94 -16.38 12.16
C LEU A 161 -15.26 -17.22 13.25
N ARG A 162 -14.29 -18.06 12.89
CA ARG A 162 -13.65 -18.94 13.88
C ARG A 162 -12.94 -18.12 14.96
N ASN A 163 -13.10 -18.48 16.22
CA ASN A 163 -12.46 -17.79 17.36
C ASN A 163 -12.72 -16.27 17.42
N VAL A 164 -13.83 -15.78 16.86
CA VAL A 164 -14.21 -14.35 16.92
C VAL A 164 -14.85 -13.99 18.25
N PHE A 165 -14.51 -12.85 18.83
CA PHE A 165 -15.14 -12.35 20.05
C PHE A 165 -16.27 -11.37 19.73
N PHE A 166 -17.51 -11.77 19.97
CA PHE A 166 -18.72 -10.93 19.89
C PHE A 166 -19.24 -10.49 21.25
N SER A 167 -18.40 -10.52 22.30
CA SER A 167 -18.87 -10.26 23.66
C SER A 167 -19.53 -8.88 23.78
N ARG A 168 -20.78 -8.82 24.28
CA ARG A 168 -21.57 -7.58 24.42
C ARG A 168 -21.82 -6.83 23.10
N ALA A 169 -21.64 -7.46 21.93
CA ALA A 169 -21.97 -6.85 20.64
C ALA A 169 -23.49 -6.81 20.41
N ASN A 170 -23.96 -5.81 19.67
CA ASN A 170 -25.35 -5.77 19.20
C ASN A 170 -25.45 -6.50 17.85
N LEU A 171 -26.07 -7.69 17.81
CA LEU A 171 -26.24 -8.49 16.59
C LEU A 171 -27.72 -8.57 16.16
N HIS A 172 -28.55 -7.64 16.62
CA HIS A 172 -29.97 -7.61 16.26
C HIS A 172 -30.17 -7.53 14.74
N CYS A 173 -30.97 -8.43 14.15
CA CYS A 173 -31.20 -8.54 12.71
C CYS A 173 -29.94 -8.83 11.85
N ALA A 174 -28.82 -9.24 12.43
CA ALA A 174 -27.68 -9.72 11.66
C ALA A 174 -27.98 -11.07 10.98
N LYS A 175 -27.34 -11.36 9.85
CA LYS A 175 -27.55 -12.61 9.08
C LYS A 175 -26.34 -13.54 9.20
N PHE A 176 -26.58 -14.81 9.53
CA PHE A 176 -25.53 -15.81 9.77
C PHE A 176 -25.68 -17.08 8.90
N LYS A 177 -26.26 -16.97 7.71
CA LYS A 177 -26.49 -18.15 6.86
C LYS A 177 -25.16 -18.78 6.43
N ASP A 178 -25.01 -20.09 6.59
CA ASP A 178 -23.83 -20.87 6.15
C ASP A 178 -22.50 -20.32 6.71
N VAL A 179 -22.50 -19.86 7.97
CA VAL A 179 -21.32 -19.31 8.64
C VAL A 179 -20.50 -20.40 9.35
N ASP A 180 -19.18 -20.28 9.34
CA ASP A 180 -18.30 -21.10 10.17
C ASP A 180 -17.92 -20.30 11.43
N ALA A 181 -18.58 -20.56 12.56
CA ALA A 181 -18.36 -19.84 13.82
C ALA A 181 -17.75 -20.71 14.93
N GLU A 182 -16.94 -21.71 14.56
CA GLU A 182 -16.25 -22.57 15.52
C GLU A 182 -15.42 -21.75 16.52
N GLY A 183 -15.65 -21.92 17.83
CA GLY A 183 -14.92 -21.20 18.87
C GLY A 183 -15.29 -19.71 19.02
N ALA A 184 -16.29 -19.21 18.31
CA ALA A 184 -16.76 -17.83 18.46
C ALA A 184 -17.41 -17.60 19.84
N ASN A 185 -17.15 -16.43 20.44
CA ASN A 185 -17.65 -16.06 21.77
C ASN A 185 -18.78 -15.01 21.67
N PHE A 186 -20.00 -15.42 21.98
CA PHE A 186 -21.20 -14.56 21.98
C PHE A 186 -21.65 -14.10 23.38
N HIS A 187 -20.78 -14.14 24.39
CA HIS A 187 -21.14 -13.82 25.77
C HIS A 187 -21.78 -12.41 25.90
N ASN A 188 -23.01 -12.35 26.44
CA ASN A 188 -23.82 -11.13 26.54
C ASN A 188 -24.07 -10.38 25.22
N ALA A 189 -23.93 -11.01 24.05
CA ALA A 189 -24.35 -10.41 22.78
C ALA A 189 -25.88 -10.41 22.63
N THR A 190 -26.44 -9.47 21.87
CA THR A 190 -27.88 -9.45 21.56
C THR A 190 -28.16 -10.12 20.21
N LEU A 191 -28.88 -11.25 20.22
CA LEU A 191 -29.29 -12.00 19.02
C LEU A 191 -30.82 -12.02 18.89
N ARG A 192 -31.36 -12.30 17.69
CA ARG A 192 -32.80 -12.53 17.50
C ARG A 192 -33.14 -14.01 17.78
N GLU A 193 -34.35 -14.27 18.27
CA GLU A 193 -34.85 -15.61 18.65
C GLU A 193 -34.79 -16.64 17.49
N GLU A 194 -34.95 -16.19 16.23
CA GLU A 194 -34.86 -17.04 15.03
C GLU A 194 -33.41 -17.43 14.66
N ASP A 195 -32.41 -16.62 15.01
CA ASP A 195 -31.00 -16.84 14.67
C ASP A 195 -30.35 -17.89 15.58
N VAL A 196 -30.88 -18.06 16.81
CA VAL A 196 -30.43 -19.05 17.79
C VAL A 196 -30.55 -20.48 17.24
N ASN A 197 -31.54 -20.74 16.39
CA ASN A 197 -31.76 -22.05 15.76
C ASN A 197 -30.74 -22.37 14.66
N LEU A 198 -30.16 -21.36 14.00
CA LEU A 198 -29.13 -21.53 12.95
C LEU A 198 -27.74 -21.78 13.55
N LEU A 199 -27.45 -21.20 14.72
CA LEU A 199 -26.20 -21.45 15.45
C LEU A 199 -26.19 -22.80 16.20
N GLY A 200 -27.37 -23.43 16.36
CA GLY A 200 -27.55 -24.73 17.03
C GLY A 200 -26.97 -25.95 16.31
N GLN A 201 -26.46 -25.81 15.09
CA GLN A 201 -25.71 -26.88 14.39
C GLN A 201 -24.19 -26.76 14.55
N ILE A 202 -23.70 -25.68 15.16
CA ILE A 202 -22.28 -25.48 15.42
C ILE A 202 -21.99 -26.08 16.80
N SER A 203 -21.04 -27.01 16.85
CA SER A 203 -20.62 -27.71 18.07
C SER A 203 -20.04 -26.73 19.10
N VAL A 204 -20.90 -26.07 19.86
CA VAL A 204 -20.49 -25.27 21.02
C VAL A 204 -20.56 -26.17 22.24
N GLU A 205 -19.47 -26.88 22.53
CA GLU A 205 -19.28 -27.42 23.88
C GLU A 205 -19.28 -26.24 24.87
N LEU A 206 -20.22 -26.28 25.83
CA LEU A 206 -20.18 -25.59 27.12
C LEU A 206 -20.62 -24.11 27.26
N CYS A 207 -21.47 -23.55 26.38
CA CYS A 207 -22.16 -22.26 26.68
C CYS A 207 -23.70 -22.31 26.77
N TRP A 208 -24.31 -23.47 26.50
CA TRP A 208 -25.77 -23.58 26.36
C TRP A 208 -26.59 -23.49 27.66
N LEU A 209 -25.97 -23.68 28.84
CA LEU A 209 -26.72 -23.69 30.11
C LEU A 209 -27.05 -22.30 30.67
N GLU A 210 -26.33 -21.23 30.29
CA GLU A 210 -26.67 -19.87 30.77
C GLU A 210 -27.68 -19.14 29.88
N LEU A 211 -27.74 -19.43 28.58
CA LEU A 211 -28.66 -18.77 27.66
C LEU A 211 -30.11 -19.25 27.82
N ILE A 212 -30.32 -20.54 28.13
CA ILE A 212 -31.66 -21.07 28.41
C ILE A 212 -32.20 -20.50 29.73
N PHE A 213 -31.35 -20.28 30.74
CA PHE A 213 -31.78 -19.76 32.04
C PHE A 213 -32.19 -18.28 32.04
N ARG A 214 -31.70 -17.47 31.09
CA ARG A 214 -32.03 -16.03 31.03
C ARG A 214 -33.16 -15.67 30.07
N VAL A 215 -33.54 -16.55 29.14
CA VAL A 215 -34.66 -16.29 28.21
C VAL A 215 -36.01 -16.74 28.78
N GLN A 216 -36.05 -17.64 29.78
CA GLN A 216 -37.30 -18.14 30.36
C GLN A 216 -38.00 -17.24 31.39
N ILE A 217 -37.50 -16.04 31.74
CA ILE A 217 -38.18 -15.17 32.73
C ILE A 217 -39.14 -14.13 32.13
N TYR A 218 -39.10 -13.84 30.81
CA TYR A 218 -40.00 -12.84 30.22
C TYR A 218 -41.36 -13.36 29.69
N LYS A 219 -41.68 -14.66 29.87
CA LYS A 219 -42.96 -15.28 29.45
C LYS A 219 -43.73 -15.98 30.59
N MET A 220 -43.65 -15.46 31.82
CA MET A 220 -44.51 -15.89 32.94
C MET A 220 -45.15 -14.75 33.76
N LEU A 221 -45.16 -13.50 33.27
CA LEU A 221 -45.86 -12.38 33.94
C LEU A 221 -46.59 -11.40 33.00
N ALA A 222 -47.19 -11.89 31.91
CA ALA A 222 -48.21 -11.15 31.17
C ALA A 222 -49.25 -12.12 30.58
#